data_AF-A0A2G6PL31-F1
#
_entry.id   AF-A0A2G6PL31-F1
#
_cell.length_a   1.000
_cell.length_b   1.000
_cell.length_c   1.000
_cell.angle_alpha   90.00
_cell.angle_beta   90.00
_cell.angle_gamma   90.00
#
_symmetry.space_group_name_H-M   'P 1'
#
loop_
_entity.id
_entity.type
_entity.pdbx_description
1 polymer ?
#
loop_
_entity_poly.entity_id
_entity_poly.type
_entity_poly.pdbx_seq_one_letter_code
_entity_poly.pdbx_strand_id
1 'polypeptide(L)'
;MEEIKKIIKIIDDSILEDSKNSITSGGIIKDTYNEEIFNYRDIILNSKDWLSNYQIKLSKETGIGNLRIKFTSASGYFIEISKSQVSKVLPNFIHKQTLVNASRYITVELKEFEQKLLEAERILAEKEYEIFLEIRAVILSKFEAIKKVDHKIAYIDFVCSLSYVSLNNDYCRPMIGQKPEINIVGGRHPVIENIEKDFISNELILNNNDYIHIITGPNMGGKSTYLRQNSLIILMAHIGSFVPAKEVKISVIDKLFSRVGASDNLFLGQSTFMVEMQEMANIINNSTEKSFIIIDEIGRGTSTYDGISLAWSILKYIHSNIKAKTLFATHYHELIDESLSLKGVSNYSVAVGENDKNLVFLRKIIPGGIKKSFGIEVAKIAGINDSILKEARNMLKNLELEHHKLKGNQLSLEDFSLNQIKVKSESLSYLENELKNLDINSLTPLDAMIKISHWKKKI
;
A
#
# COMPACT_ATOMS: atom_id res chain seq x y z
N MET A 1 -7.04 15.79 32.51
CA MET A 1 -7.40 17.17 32.12
C MET A 1 -6.74 18.19 33.02
N GLU A 2 -6.84 18.07 34.34
CA GLU A 2 -6.20 19.01 35.27
C GLU A 2 -4.68 19.11 35.11
N GLU A 3 -3.99 17.99 34.92
CA GLU A 3 -2.53 17.98 34.67
C GLU A 3 -2.14 18.70 33.38
N ILE A 4 -2.95 18.58 32.32
CA ILE A 4 -2.71 19.27 31.04
C ILE A 4 -2.91 20.77 31.21
N LYS A 5 -3.95 21.20 31.92
CA LYS A 5 -4.15 22.62 32.24
C LYS A 5 -2.97 23.19 33.03
N LYS A 6 -2.40 22.42 33.96
CA LYS A 6 -1.18 22.80 34.68
C LYS A 6 0.03 22.90 33.76
N ILE A 7 0.19 22.00 32.78
CA ILE A 7 1.27 22.10 31.79
C ILE A 7 1.12 23.36 30.95
N ILE A 8 -0.08 23.60 30.40
CA ILE A 8 -0.38 24.79 29.60
C ILE A 8 -0.05 26.04 30.41
N LYS A 9 -0.55 26.13 31.65
CA LYS A 9 -0.26 27.26 32.54
C LYS A 9 1.24 27.45 32.79
N ILE A 10 2.00 26.38 33.02
CA ILE A 10 3.45 26.49 33.20
C ILE A 10 4.09 27.10 31.94
N ILE A 11 3.73 26.63 30.75
CA ILE A 11 4.27 27.14 29.49
C ILE A 11 3.87 28.61 29.30
N ASP A 12 2.58 28.94 29.47
CA ASP A 12 2.05 30.29 29.32
C ASP A 12 2.66 31.28 30.31
N ASP A 13 2.91 30.87 31.55
CA ASP A 13 3.49 31.74 32.57
C ASP A 13 5.01 31.91 32.38
N SER A 14 5.69 30.96 31.73
CA SER A 14 7.17 30.89 31.70
C SER A 14 7.83 31.18 30.36
N ILE A 15 7.25 30.79 29.22
CA ILE A 15 7.93 30.82 27.91
C ILE A 15 7.46 32.01 27.06
N LEU A 16 8.40 32.78 26.49
CA LEU A 16 8.11 33.84 25.54
C LEU A 16 7.52 33.27 24.23
N GLU A 17 6.43 33.85 23.73
CA GLU A 17 5.80 33.40 22.47
C GLU A 17 6.76 33.50 21.27
N ASP A 18 7.52 34.59 21.20
CA ASP A 18 8.51 34.84 20.14
C ASP A 18 9.93 34.35 20.54
N SER A 19 10.02 33.25 21.30
CA SER A 19 11.32 32.70 21.70
C SER A 19 12.19 32.30 20.49
N LYS A 20 13.50 32.52 20.59
CA LYS A 20 14.44 32.17 19.52
C LYS A 20 14.64 30.66 19.45
N ASN A 21 14.91 30.13 18.25
CA ASN A 21 15.22 28.70 18.04
C ASN A 21 16.46 28.20 18.80
N SER A 22 17.36 29.11 19.21
CA SER A 22 18.56 28.76 19.98
C SER A 22 18.28 28.88 21.49
N ILE A 23 18.38 27.75 22.19
CA ILE A 23 18.13 27.67 23.64
C ILE A 23 19.30 28.17 24.49
N THR A 24 20.46 28.46 23.88
CA THR A 24 21.68 28.90 24.60
C THR A 24 21.95 30.40 24.46
N SER A 25 21.25 31.08 23.54
CA SER A 25 21.44 32.52 23.31
C SER A 25 20.51 33.40 24.15
N GLY A 26 19.73 32.81 25.06
CA GLY A 26 18.67 33.49 25.81
C GLY A 26 17.51 33.96 24.92
N GLY A 27 16.57 34.69 25.54
CA GLY A 27 15.30 35.09 24.95
C GLY A 27 14.23 34.00 24.99
N ILE A 28 14.18 33.20 26.07
CA ILE A 28 13.25 32.08 26.23
C ILE A 28 12.23 32.36 27.32
N ILE A 29 12.67 32.89 28.47
CA ILE A 29 11.83 32.98 29.67
C ILE A 29 11.20 34.37 29.81
N LYS A 30 9.93 34.44 30.21
CA LYS A 30 9.19 35.68 30.48
C LYS A 30 9.78 36.42 31.69
N ASP A 31 9.80 37.74 31.63
CA ASP A 31 10.25 38.61 32.75
C ASP A 31 9.46 38.37 34.03
N THR A 32 8.16 38.12 33.89
CA THR A 32 7.25 37.89 35.02
C THR A 32 7.48 36.57 35.74
N TYR A 33 8.28 35.66 35.16
CA TYR A 33 8.47 34.32 35.71
C TYR A 33 9.61 34.26 36.73
N ASN A 34 10.63 35.12 36.57
CA ASN A 34 11.79 35.12 37.46
C ASN A 34 12.39 36.53 37.60
N GLU A 35 12.51 37.00 38.84
CA GLU A 35 12.97 38.35 39.17
C GLU A 35 14.44 38.58 38.79
N GLU A 36 15.31 37.57 38.91
CA GLU A 36 16.71 37.70 38.51
C GLU A 36 16.84 37.89 37.00
N ILE A 37 16.06 37.15 36.21
CA ILE A 37 15.98 37.32 34.75
C ILE A 37 15.55 38.74 34.40
N PHE A 38 14.50 39.25 35.04
CA PHE A 38 14.05 40.63 34.85
C PHE A 38 15.16 41.63 35.16
N ASN A 39 15.85 41.48 36.30
CA ASN A 39 16.92 42.39 36.71
C ASN A 39 18.10 42.40 35.71
N TYR A 40 18.56 41.23 35.25
CA TYR A 40 19.63 41.17 34.25
C TYR A 40 19.18 41.73 32.88
N ARG A 41 17.93 41.45 32.49
CA ARG A 41 17.38 41.98 31.24
C ARG A 41 17.20 43.49 31.29
N ASP A 42 16.81 44.06 32.43
CA ASP A 42 16.72 45.50 32.65
C ASP A 42 18.09 46.18 32.52
N ILE A 43 19.16 45.60 33.07
CA ILE A 43 20.54 46.08 32.88
C ILE A 43 20.90 46.14 31.38
N ILE A 44 20.53 45.10 30.63
CA ILE A 44 20.81 45.01 29.18
C ILE A 44 19.95 46.01 28.38
N LEU A 45 18.68 46.20 28.74
CA LEU A 45 17.79 47.16 28.09
C LEU A 45 18.25 48.60 28.34
N ASN A 46 18.62 48.93 29.58
CA ASN A 46 19.12 50.24 29.99
C ASN A 46 20.55 50.53 29.48
N SER A 47 21.22 49.54 28.88
CA SER A 47 22.56 49.71 28.31
C SER A 47 22.63 50.78 27.22
N LYS A 48 21.57 50.90 26.40
CA LYS A 48 21.49 51.91 25.33
C LYS A 48 21.42 53.32 25.88
N ASP A 49 20.65 53.51 26.95
CA ASP A 49 20.51 54.81 27.61
C ASP A 49 21.82 55.22 28.28
N TRP A 50 22.51 54.27 28.93
CA TRP A 50 23.84 54.51 29.47
C TRP A 50 24.83 54.92 28.38
N LEU A 51 24.90 54.19 27.27
CA LEU A 51 25.78 54.51 26.14
C LEU A 51 25.48 55.88 25.52
N SER A 52 24.19 56.22 25.39
CA SER A 52 23.74 57.52 24.89
C SER A 52 24.19 58.65 25.82
N ASN A 53 23.92 58.52 27.11
CA ASN A 53 24.32 59.50 28.13
C ASN A 53 25.83 59.65 28.22
N TYR A 54 26.57 58.53 28.11
CA TYR A 54 28.03 58.53 28.12
C TYR A 54 28.61 59.22 26.87
N GLN A 55 28.03 59.00 25.69
CA GLN A 55 28.41 59.71 24.47
C GLN A 55 28.19 61.22 24.60
N ILE A 56 27.06 61.66 25.19
CA ILE A 56 26.75 63.08 25.42
C ILE A 56 27.78 63.70 26.38
N LYS A 57 28.10 63.00 27.48
CA LYS A 57 29.13 63.40 28.44
C LYS A 57 30.48 63.63 27.75
N LEU A 58 30.96 62.63 27.02
CA LEU A 58 32.24 62.71 26.30
C LEU A 58 32.25 63.82 25.23
N SER A 59 31.14 64.02 24.51
CA SER A 59 31.02 65.08 23.51
C SER A 59 31.15 66.48 24.12
N LYS A 60 30.55 66.70 25.30
CA LYS A 60 30.67 67.95 26.06
C LYS A 60 32.08 68.19 26.60
N GLU A 61 32.70 67.15 27.17
CA GLU A 61 34.04 67.23 27.77
C GLU A 61 35.14 67.48 26.72
N THR A 62 35.02 66.88 25.54
CA THR A 62 36.03 66.99 24.46
C THR A 62 35.74 68.12 23.46
N GLY A 63 34.51 68.65 23.44
CA GLY A 63 34.03 69.57 22.41
C GLY A 63 33.91 68.93 21.01
N ILE A 64 33.82 67.59 20.93
CA ILE A 64 33.71 66.83 19.68
C ILE A 64 32.25 66.39 19.49
N GLY A 65 31.48 67.17 18.72
CA GLY A 65 30.04 66.93 18.50
C GLY A 65 29.69 65.68 17.66
N ASN A 66 30.62 65.20 16.85
CA ASN A 66 30.49 64.06 15.94
C ASN A 66 31.11 62.76 16.49
N LEU A 67 31.48 62.72 17.77
CA LEU A 67 31.96 61.52 18.44
C LEU A 67 30.85 60.47 18.48
N ARG A 68 31.18 59.22 18.13
CA ARG A 68 30.23 58.10 18.15
C ARG A 68 30.78 56.93 18.95
N ILE A 69 29.96 56.35 19.82
CA ILE A 69 30.23 55.05 20.43
C ILE A 69 29.67 53.97 19.49
N LYS A 70 30.51 53.01 19.11
CA LYS A 70 30.16 51.91 18.20
C LYS A 70 30.60 50.58 18.79
N PHE A 71 30.00 49.49 18.29
CA PHE A 71 30.33 48.11 18.67
C PHE A 71 30.72 47.30 17.43
N THR A 72 31.72 46.43 17.57
CA THR A 72 32.00 45.35 16.62
C THR A 72 32.30 44.06 17.37
N SER A 73 31.92 42.91 16.80
CA SER A 73 32.18 41.60 17.41
C SER A 73 33.67 41.32 17.67
N ALA A 74 34.57 41.86 16.83
CA ALA A 74 36.01 41.66 16.96
C ALA A 74 36.72 42.63 17.93
N SER A 75 36.15 43.80 18.22
CA SER A 75 36.84 44.85 18.98
C SER A 75 36.04 45.41 20.14
N GLY A 76 34.82 44.91 20.36
CA GLY A 76 33.93 45.36 21.41
C GLY A 76 33.41 46.77 21.19
N TYR A 77 33.05 47.44 22.27
CA TYR A 77 32.73 48.86 22.26
C TYR A 77 33.98 49.72 22.09
N PHE A 78 33.83 50.80 21.30
CA PHE A 78 34.87 51.80 21.10
C PHE A 78 34.27 53.17 20.78
N ILE A 79 35.06 54.19 21.05
CA ILE A 79 34.77 55.58 20.73
C ILE A 79 35.47 55.90 19.40
N GLU A 80 34.69 56.28 18.38
CA GLU A 80 35.20 56.65 17.07
C GLU A 80 35.19 58.18 16.92
N ILE A 81 36.36 58.72 16.56
CA ILE A 81 36.60 60.16 16.40
C ILE A 81 37.20 60.40 15.01
N SER A 82 36.78 61.47 14.34
CA SER A 82 37.36 61.87 13.04
C SER A 82 38.85 62.19 13.20
N LYS A 83 39.67 61.79 12.22
CA LYS A 83 41.11 62.04 12.21
C LYS A 83 41.47 63.52 12.38
N SER A 84 40.61 64.41 11.89
CA SER A 84 40.75 65.88 11.99
C SER A 84 40.64 66.43 13.42
N GLN A 85 40.08 65.67 14.36
CA GLN A 85 39.79 66.09 15.73
C GLN A 85 40.57 65.30 16.78
N VAL A 86 41.51 64.44 16.35
CA VAL A 86 42.33 63.61 17.25
C VAL A 86 43.16 64.45 18.22
N SER A 87 43.54 65.68 17.86
CA SER A 87 44.24 66.61 18.75
C SER A 87 43.42 67.06 19.97
N LYS A 88 42.10 66.88 19.95
CA LYS A 88 41.18 67.21 21.05
C LYS A 88 40.89 66.02 21.98
N VAL A 89 41.52 64.88 21.74
CA VAL A 89 41.35 63.67 22.55
C VAL A 89 42.01 63.86 23.92
N LEU A 90 41.30 63.49 24.99
CA LEU A 90 41.78 63.63 26.36
C LEU A 90 42.76 62.50 26.73
N PRO A 91 43.65 62.70 27.72
CA PRO A 91 44.65 61.70 28.12
C PRO A 91 44.08 60.35 28.61
N ASN A 92 42.82 60.32 29.07
CA ASN A 92 42.14 59.11 29.54
C ASN A 92 41.60 58.21 28.40
N PHE A 93 41.79 58.60 27.14
CA PHE A 93 41.43 57.80 25.98
C PHE A 93 42.60 56.91 25.57
N ILE A 94 42.42 55.59 25.69
CA ILE A 94 43.39 54.59 25.28
C ILE A 94 43.16 54.27 23.80
N HIS A 95 44.17 54.50 22.96
CA HIS A 95 44.10 54.22 21.53
C HIS A 95 43.94 52.71 21.27
N LYS A 96 42.99 52.32 20.41
CA LYS A 96 42.73 50.93 20.00
C LYS A 96 43.17 50.67 18.55
N GLN A 97 42.81 51.56 17.63
CA GLN A 97 43.00 51.32 16.19
C GLN A 97 42.96 52.63 15.40
N THR A 98 43.76 52.74 14.33
CA THR A 98 43.68 53.84 13.37
C THR A 98 43.04 53.35 12.08
N LEU A 99 42.07 54.10 11.57
CA LEU A 99 41.44 53.90 10.25
C LEU A 99 41.85 55.02 9.30
N VAL A 100 41.45 54.90 8.03
CA VAL A 100 41.74 55.88 6.97
C VAL A 100 41.24 57.28 7.37
N ASN A 101 40.00 57.38 7.87
CA ASN A 101 39.32 58.66 8.18
C ASN A 101 38.98 58.87 9.68
N ALA A 102 39.30 57.90 10.54
CA ALA A 102 38.93 57.93 11.95
C ALA A 102 39.97 57.23 12.83
N SER A 103 39.95 57.54 14.12
CA SER A 103 40.72 56.82 15.14
C SER A 103 39.77 56.29 16.21
N ARG A 104 40.02 55.06 16.67
CA ARG A 104 39.21 54.36 17.67
C ARG A 104 39.93 54.35 19.01
N TYR A 105 39.18 54.63 20.06
CA TYR A 105 39.67 54.69 21.43
C TYR A 105 38.75 53.93 22.39
N ILE A 106 39.23 53.66 23.59
CA ILE A 106 38.45 53.15 24.72
C ILE A 106 38.82 53.92 25.99
N THR A 107 37.87 54.11 26.89
CA THR A 107 38.10 54.64 28.23
C THR A 107 37.96 53.52 29.25
N VAL A 108 38.53 53.69 30.45
CA VAL A 108 38.36 52.73 31.55
C VAL A 108 36.87 52.54 31.88
N GLU A 109 36.12 53.64 31.96
CA GLU A 109 34.66 53.63 32.23
C GLU A 109 33.87 52.85 31.16
N LEU A 110 34.20 53.01 29.86
CA LEU A 110 33.55 52.24 28.79
C LEU A 110 33.91 50.75 28.84
N LYS A 111 35.17 50.43 29.19
CA LYS A 111 35.64 49.05 29.33
C LYS A 111 34.98 48.33 30.49
N GLU A 112 34.85 49.00 31.64
CA GLU A 112 34.16 48.45 32.82
C GLU A 112 32.67 48.22 32.54
N PHE A 113 32.02 49.16 31.84
CA PHE A 113 30.64 48.99 31.40
C PHE A 113 30.47 47.81 30.43
N GLU A 114 31.34 47.70 29.43
CA GLU A 114 31.35 46.56 28.49
C GLU A 114 31.49 45.23 29.23
N GLN A 115 32.42 45.13 30.19
CA GLN A 115 32.58 43.91 30.99
C GLN A 115 31.34 43.58 31.81
N LYS A 116 30.70 44.57 32.45
CA LYS A 116 29.46 44.37 33.20
C LYS A 116 28.31 43.93 32.29
N LEU A 117 28.19 44.52 31.11
CA LEU A 117 27.15 44.19 30.14
C LEU A 117 27.31 42.75 29.61
N LEU A 118 28.52 42.39 29.18
CA LEU A 118 28.82 41.04 28.69
C LEU A 118 28.59 39.97 29.77
N GLU A 119 28.95 40.27 31.02
CA GLU A 119 28.71 39.36 32.14
C GLU A 119 27.21 39.23 32.45
N ALA A 120 26.45 40.32 32.40
CA ALA A 120 24.99 40.29 32.55
C ALA A 120 24.33 39.47 31.43
N GLU A 121 24.74 39.65 30.16
CA GLU A 121 24.25 38.86 29.02
C GLU A 121 24.55 37.37 29.18
N ARG A 122 25.76 37.02 29.63
CA ARG A 122 26.17 35.63 29.89
C ARG A 122 25.35 34.99 31.00
N ILE A 123 25.25 35.65 32.16
CA ILE A 123 24.50 35.14 33.31
C ILE A 123 23.02 35.00 32.96
N LEU A 124 22.44 35.99 32.26
CA LEU A 124 21.05 35.91 31.79
C LEU A 124 20.82 34.67 30.93
N ALA A 125 21.67 34.42 29.94
CA ALA A 125 21.55 33.27 29.05
C ALA A 125 21.69 31.94 29.80
N GLU A 126 22.65 31.83 30.73
CA GLU A 126 22.84 30.64 31.57
C GLU A 126 21.62 30.39 32.47
N LYS A 127 21.08 31.45 33.09
CA LYS A 127 19.94 31.35 33.99
C LYS A 127 18.66 30.98 33.27
N GLU A 128 18.41 31.59 32.12
CA GLU A 128 17.27 31.22 31.27
C GLU A 128 17.35 29.75 30.84
N TYR A 129 18.54 29.27 30.49
CA TYR A 129 18.75 27.88 30.11
C TYR A 129 18.50 26.92 31.29
N GLU A 130 19.02 27.24 32.48
CA GLU A 130 18.77 26.48 33.72
C GLU A 130 17.26 26.34 33.98
N ILE A 131 16.54 27.46 34.01
CA ILE A 131 15.10 27.50 34.27
C ILE A 131 14.33 26.74 33.18
N PHE A 132 14.73 26.87 31.92
CA PHE A 132 14.13 26.10 30.83
C PHE A 132 14.28 24.58 31.03
N LEU A 133 15.45 24.11 31.48
CA LEU A 133 15.67 22.70 31.80
C LEU A 133 14.80 22.22 32.97
N GLU A 134 14.60 23.06 34.00
CA GLU A 134 13.70 22.77 35.11
C GLU A 134 12.25 22.63 34.63
N ILE A 135 11.76 23.59 33.83
CA ILE A 135 10.42 23.55 33.24
C ILE A 135 10.25 22.27 32.42
N ARG A 136 11.25 21.92 31.59
CA ARG A 136 11.24 20.68 30.81
C ARG A 136 11.14 19.45 31.70
N ALA A 137 11.89 19.37 32.79
CA ALA A 137 11.83 18.25 33.72
C ALA A 137 10.43 18.12 34.37
N VAL A 138 9.83 19.24 34.76
CA VAL A 138 8.46 19.28 35.30
C VAL A 138 7.43 18.82 34.27
N ILE A 139 7.55 19.24 33.01
CA ILE A 139 6.65 18.78 31.93
C ILE A 139 6.85 17.29 31.66
N LEU A 140 8.09 16.81 31.59
CA LEU A 140 8.41 15.40 31.37
C LEU A 140 7.86 14.49 32.47
N SER A 141 7.84 14.93 33.73
CA SER A 141 7.21 14.19 34.82
C SER A 141 5.71 13.91 34.59
N LYS A 142 5.07 14.66 33.70
CA LYS A 142 3.65 14.55 33.34
C LYS A 142 3.45 13.94 31.94
N PHE A 143 4.46 13.26 31.40
CA PHE A 143 4.44 12.68 30.05
C PHE A 143 3.23 11.77 29.79
N GLU A 144 2.84 10.95 30.77
CA GLU A 144 1.67 10.06 30.66
C GLU A 144 0.36 10.83 30.41
N ALA A 145 0.21 12.04 30.96
CA ALA A 145 -0.94 12.88 30.70
C ALA A 145 -0.98 13.34 29.23
N ILE A 146 0.18 13.74 28.70
CA ILE A 146 0.34 14.18 27.31
C ILE A 146 0.01 13.02 26.36
N LYS A 147 0.60 11.84 26.61
CA LYS A 147 0.36 10.63 25.81
C LYS A 147 -1.12 10.22 25.77
N LYS A 148 -1.84 10.37 26.89
CA LYS A 148 -3.29 10.11 26.93
C LYS A 148 -4.09 11.09 26.06
N VAL A 149 -3.65 12.34 25.94
CA VAL A 149 -4.30 13.32 25.04
C VAL A 149 -3.94 13.01 23.59
N ASP A 150 -2.67 12.74 23.31
CA ASP A 150 -2.18 12.35 21.98
C ASP A 150 -2.98 11.18 21.41
N HIS A 151 -3.12 10.08 22.14
CA HIS A 151 -3.92 8.93 21.69
C HIS A 151 -5.38 9.28 21.40
N LYS A 152 -5.98 10.20 22.16
CA LYS A 152 -7.37 10.63 21.92
C LYS A 152 -7.49 11.49 20.67
N ILE A 153 -6.55 12.42 20.46
CA ILE A 153 -6.50 13.25 19.26
C ILE A 153 -6.27 12.36 18.04
N ALA A 154 -5.30 11.44 18.10
CA ALA A 154 -5.02 10.49 17.03
C ALA A 154 -6.23 9.61 16.70
N TYR A 155 -6.98 9.15 17.71
CA TYR A 155 -8.21 8.39 17.47
C TYR A 155 -9.32 9.23 16.81
N ILE A 156 -9.49 10.49 17.22
CA ILE A 156 -10.44 11.41 16.58
C ILE A 156 -10.03 11.65 15.12
N ASP A 157 -8.76 11.95 14.86
CA ASP A 157 -8.22 12.15 13.52
C ASP A 157 -8.43 10.92 12.63
N PHE A 158 -8.12 9.73 13.15
CA PHE A 158 -8.37 8.45 12.48
C PHE A 158 -9.84 8.26 12.09
N VAL A 159 -10.78 8.44 13.02
CA VAL A 159 -12.22 8.27 12.75
C VAL A 159 -12.75 9.35 11.80
N CYS A 160 -12.30 10.60 11.95
CA CYS A 160 -12.67 11.70 11.06
C CYS A 160 -12.18 11.46 9.62
N SER A 161 -10.94 10.99 9.46
CA SER A 161 -10.36 10.66 8.15
C SER A 161 -11.15 9.55 7.45
N LEU A 162 -11.47 8.46 8.16
CA LEU A 162 -12.32 7.40 7.62
C LEU A 162 -13.72 7.92 7.23
N SER A 163 -14.33 8.75 8.08
CA SER A 163 -15.65 9.32 7.82
C SER A 163 -15.66 10.24 6.60
N TYR A 164 -14.64 11.08 6.45
CA TYR A 164 -14.48 11.98 5.30
C TYR A 164 -14.39 11.21 3.98
N VAL A 165 -13.54 10.19 3.92
CA VAL A 165 -13.41 9.33 2.72
C VAL A 165 -14.72 8.60 2.43
N SER A 166 -15.39 8.12 3.47
CA SER A 166 -16.63 7.34 3.33
C SER A 166 -17.79 8.19 2.79
N LEU A 167 -17.90 9.44 3.23
CA LEU A 167 -18.92 10.38 2.76
C LEU A 167 -18.68 10.79 1.30
N ASN A 168 -17.43 11.06 0.92
CA ASN A 168 -17.11 11.52 -0.43
C ASN A 168 -17.26 10.43 -1.50
N ASN A 169 -17.15 9.15 -1.11
CA ASN A 169 -17.16 8.02 -2.04
C ASN A 169 -18.39 7.11 -1.89
N ASP A 170 -19.41 7.56 -1.16
CA ASP A 170 -20.65 6.82 -0.91
C ASP A 170 -20.41 5.40 -0.37
N TYR A 171 -19.59 5.27 0.67
CA TYR A 171 -19.32 3.98 1.30
C TYR A 171 -20.43 3.59 2.27
N CYS A 172 -20.72 2.29 2.36
CA CYS A 172 -21.74 1.76 3.26
C CYS A 172 -21.13 1.23 4.57
N ARG A 173 -21.89 1.30 5.67
CA ARG A 173 -21.49 0.67 6.94
C ARG A 173 -21.58 -0.84 6.80
N PRO A 174 -20.49 -1.61 7.00
CA PRO A 174 -20.57 -3.07 6.99
C PRO A 174 -21.29 -3.60 8.24
N MET A 175 -22.04 -4.68 8.08
CA MET A 175 -22.61 -5.46 9.17
C MET A 175 -21.67 -6.62 9.52
N ILE A 176 -21.08 -6.58 10.71
CA ILE A 176 -20.23 -7.68 11.20
C ILE A 176 -21.09 -8.67 11.99
N GLY A 177 -21.21 -9.89 11.51
CA GLY A 177 -22.02 -10.96 12.09
C GLY A 177 -21.20 -12.14 12.63
N GLN A 178 -21.88 -13.08 13.28
CA GLN A 178 -21.29 -14.37 13.69
C GLN A 178 -21.54 -15.50 12.68
N LYS A 179 -22.52 -15.34 11.78
CA LYS A 179 -22.78 -16.33 10.74
C LYS A 179 -21.61 -16.32 9.75
N PRO A 180 -21.05 -17.48 9.37
CA PRO A 180 -19.91 -17.59 8.48
C PRO A 180 -20.28 -17.23 7.03
N GLU A 181 -20.56 -15.95 6.77
CA GLU A 181 -20.96 -15.41 5.48
C GLU A 181 -20.09 -14.22 5.08
N ILE A 182 -19.87 -14.06 3.78
CA ILE A 182 -19.37 -12.85 3.14
C ILE A 182 -20.36 -12.52 2.04
N ASN A 183 -21.14 -11.46 2.21
CA ASN A 183 -22.08 -10.97 1.24
C ASN A 183 -21.76 -9.51 0.95
N ILE A 184 -21.30 -9.21 -0.26
CA ILE A 184 -20.93 -7.89 -0.73
C ILE A 184 -21.81 -7.58 -1.93
N VAL A 185 -22.64 -6.55 -1.79
CA VAL A 185 -23.53 -6.07 -2.84
C VAL A 185 -22.98 -4.82 -3.48
N GLY A 186 -22.82 -4.83 -4.80
CA GLY A 186 -22.28 -3.70 -5.56
C GLY A 186 -20.89 -3.24 -5.09
N GLY A 187 -20.00 -4.17 -4.74
CA GLY A 187 -18.64 -3.85 -4.31
C GLY A 187 -17.82 -3.15 -5.40
N ARG A 188 -16.94 -2.25 -4.99
CA ARG A 188 -16.02 -1.47 -5.84
C ARG A 188 -14.61 -1.49 -5.26
N HIS A 189 -13.59 -1.32 -6.11
CA HIS A 189 -12.21 -1.30 -5.66
C HIS A 189 -11.84 0.11 -5.17
N PRO A 190 -11.52 0.31 -3.86
CA PRO A 190 -11.44 1.65 -3.23
C PRO A 190 -10.39 2.59 -3.84
N VAL A 191 -9.34 2.03 -4.44
CA VAL A 191 -8.29 2.81 -5.14
C VAL A 191 -8.62 3.07 -6.60
N ILE A 192 -9.13 2.06 -7.33
CA ILE A 192 -9.31 2.15 -8.78
C ILE A 192 -10.56 2.98 -9.11
N GLU A 193 -11.61 2.94 -8.29
CA GLU A 193 -12.82 3.74 -8.50
C GLU A 193 -12.56 5.26 -8.49
N ASN A 194 -11.49 5.70 -7.81
CA ASN A 194 -11.07 7.10 -7.79
C ASN A 194 -10.27 7.52 -9.04
N ILE A 195 -9.75 6.55 -9.79
CA ILE A 195 -8.97 6.78 -11.02
C ILE A 195 -9.87 6.61 -12.25
N GLU A 196 -10.78 5.63 -12.21
CA GLU A 196 -11.68 5.27 -13.30
C GLU A 196 -13.13 5.58 -12.90
N LYS A 197 -13.68 6.65 -13.47
CA LYS A 197 -15.02 7.18 -13.13
C LYS A 197 -16.15 6.18 -13.33
N ASP A 198 -16.02 5.28 -14.31
CA ASP A 198 -17.05 4.28 -14.67
C ASP A 198 -16.68 2.87 -14.16
N PHE A 199 -16.27 2.76 -12.88
CA PHE A 199 -15.92 1.47 -12.30
C PHE A 199 -17.13 0.52 -12.21
N ILE A 200 -16.99 -0.68 -12.77
CA ILE A 200 -18.05 -1.70 -12.77
C ILE A 200 -18.07 -2.44 -11.43
N SER A 201 -19.16 -2.23 -10.68
CA SER A 201 -19.37 -2.92 -9.40
C SER A 201 -19.71 -4.40 -9.55
N ASN A 202 -19.30 -5.21 -8.57
CA ASN A 202 -19.45 -6.66 -8.57
C ASN A 202 -20.02 -7.18 -7.24
N GLU A 203 -20.73 -8.30 -7.34
CA GLU A 203 -21.36 -8.98 -6.19
C GLU A 203 -20.45 -10.11 -5.71
N LEU A 204 -20.43 -10.40 -4.42
CA LEU A 204 -19.81 -11.60 -3.86
C LEU A 204 -20.71 -12.20 -2.79
N ILE A 205 -20.99 -13.50 -2.89
CA ILE A 205 -21.71 -14.26 -1.86
C ILE A 205 -20.93 -15.54 -1.57
N LEU A 206 -20.38 -15.65 -0.36
CA LEU A 206 -19.75 -16.87 0.15
C LEU A 206 -20.40 -17.25 1.49
N ASN A 207 -20.82 -18.50 1.63
CA ASN A 207 -21.45 -19.04 2.82
C ASN A 207 -21.10 -20.54 2.97
N ASN A 208 -21.61 -21.22 4.00
CA ASN A 208 -21.28 -22.63 4.25
C ASN A 208 -21.69 -23.61 3.14
N ASN A 209 -22.64 -23.24 2.28
CA ASN A 209 -23.10 -24.06 1.15
C ASN A 209 -22.43 -23.70 -0.17
N ASP A 210 -21.77 -22.54 -0.25
CA ASP A 210 -21.08 -22.03 -1.43
C ASP A 210 -19.91 -21.15 -0.95
N TYR A 211 -18.72 -21.75 -0.80
CA TYR A 211 -17.58 -21.13 -0.13
C TYR A 211 -16.33 -21.07 -1.02
N ILE A 212 -16.34 -21.67 -2.21
CA ILE A 212 -15.24 -21.55 -3.18
C ILE A 212 -15.81 -21.10 -4.51
N HIS A 213 -15.33 -19.98 -5.02
CA HIS A 213 -15.67 -19.51 -6.37
C HIS A 213 -14.47 -19.70 -7.29
N ILE A 214 -14.64 -20.50 -8.35
CA ILE A 214 -13.66 -20.61 -9.43
C ILE A 214 -13.97 -19.54 -10.46
N ILE A 215 -13.03 -18.63 -10.69
CA ILE A 215 -13.23 -17.47 -11.56
C ILE A 215 -12.39 -17.67 -12.83
N THR A 216 -13.07 -17.80 -13.96
CA THR A 216 -12.44 -17.98 -15.27
C THR A 216 -12.61 -16.76 -16.15
N GLY A 217 -11.73 -16.64 -17.15
CA GLY A 217 -11.79 -15.55 -18.12
C GLY A 217 -10.41 -14.97 -18.44
N PRO A 218 -10.37 -14.05 -19.41
CA PRO A 218 -9.11 -13.50 -19.91
C PRO A 218 -8.39 -12.66 -18.85
N ASN A 219 -7.07 -12.54 -18.95
CA ASN A 219 -6.22 -11.85 -17.97
C ASN A 219 -6.63 -10.37 -17.80
N MET A 220 -7.04 -9.70 -18.88
CA MET A 220 -7.52 -8.31 -18.88
C MET A 220 -9.01 -8.17 -18.51
N GLY A 221 -9.67 -9.26 -18.11
CA GLY A 221 -11.09 -9.28 -17.76
C GLY A 221 -11.43 -8.72 -16.38
N GLY A 222 -10.44 -8.40 -15.55
CA GLY A 222 -10.66 -7.85 -14.20
C GLY A 222 -10.74 -8.88 -13.08
N LYS A 223 -10.31 -10.14 -13.31
CA LYS A 223 -10.27 -11.20 -12.28
C LYS A 223 -9.46 -10.77 -11.04
N SER A 224 -8.20 -10.34 -11.25
CA SER A 224 -7.31 -9.89 -10.17
C SER A 224 -7.86 -8.66 -9.44
N THR A 225 -8.50 -7.75 -10.17
CA THR A 225 -9.18 -6.58 -9.58
C THR A 225 -10.32 -7.01 -8.67
N TYR A 226 -11.16 -7.97 -9.10
CA TYR A 226 -12.24 -8.52 -8.30
C TYR A 226 -11.75 -9.24 -7.04
N LEU A 227 -10.70 -10.05 -7.15
CA LEU A 227 -10.04 -10.70 -6.01
C LEU A 227 -9.57 -9.66 -4.98
N ARG A 228 -8.77 -8.68 -5.41
CA ARG A 228 -8.18 -7.64 -4.55
C ARG A 228 -9.25 -6.74 -3.94
N GLN A 229 -10.25 -6.36 -4.73
CA GLN A 229 -11.38 -5.56 -4.27
C GLN A 229 -12.06 -6.20 -3.04
N ASN A 230 -12.43 -7.47 -3.13
CA ASN A 230 -13.12 -8.15 -2.03
C ASN A 230 -12.23 -8.26 -0.80
N SER A 231 -10.94 -8.54 -0.98
CA SER A 231 -9.94 -8.52 0.10
C SER A 231 -9.83 -7.15 0.79
N LEU A 232 -9.82 -6.06 0.02
CA LEU A 232 -9.76 -4.70 0.56
C LEU A 232 -11.04 -4.31 1.30
N ILE A 233 -12.22 -4.67 0.77
CA ILE A 233 -13.51 -4.44 1.45
C ILE A 233 -13.52 -5.14 2.82
N ILE A 234 -13.08 -6.40 2.85
CA ILE A 234 -12.98 -7.17 4.09
C ILE A 234 -12.01 -6.50 5.08
N LEU A 235 -10.82 -6.09 4.62
CA LEU A 235 -9.83 -5.43 5.46
C LEU A 235 -10.36 -4.10 6.03
N MET A 236 -10.97 -3.28 5.18
CA MET A 236 -11.57 -1.99 5.56
C MET A 236 -12.66 -2.16 6.62
N ALA A 237 -13.50 -3.19 6.48
CA ALA A 237 -14.51 -3.49 7.48
C ALA A 237 -13.90 -3.89 8.83
N HIS A 238 -12.79 -4.66 8.83
CA HIS A 238 -12.13 -5.11 10.07
C HIS A 238 -11.33 -4.00 10.77
N ILE A 239 -10.88 -2.96 10.06
CA ILE A 239 -10.29 -1.76 10.69
C ILE A 239 -11.35 -0.78 11.23
N GLY A 240 -12.65 -1.09 11.05
CA GLY A 240 -13.77 -0.26 11.51
C GLY A 240 -14.20 0.85 10.55
N SER A 241 -13.78 0.79 9.28
CA SER A 241 -14.20 1.74 8.25
C SER A 241 -15.54 1.35 7.62
N PHE A 242 -16.22 2.32 7.01
CA PHE A 242 -17.22 2.04 5.98
C PHE A 242 -16.51 1.53 4.73
N VAL A 243 -17.22 0.85 3.84
CA VAL A 243 -16.66 0.09 2.73
C VAL A 243 -17.27 0.45 1.37
N PRO A 244 -16.50 0.31 0.26
CA PRO A 244 -16.92 0.68 -1.09
C PRO A 244 -17.92 -0.31 -1.70
N ALA A 245 -19.16 -0.29 -1.20
CA ALA A 245 -20.23 -1.19 -1.63
C ALA A 245 -21.61 -0.57 -1.36
N LYS A 246 -22.67 -1.19 -1.86
CA LYS A 246 -24.05 -0.82 -1.52
C LYS A 246 -24.48 -1.43 -0.19
N GLU A 247 -24.14 -2.70 0.04
CA GLU A 247 -24.41 -3.42 1.28
C GLU A 247 -23.29 -4.43 1.53
N VAL A 248 -22.86 -4.59 2.78
CA VAL A 248 -21.88 -5.61 3.16
C VAL A 248 -22.30 -6.29 4.45
N LYS A 249 -22.36 -7.62 4.44
CA LYS A 249 -22.48 -8.49 5.61
C LYS A 249 -21.30 -9.45 5.63
N ILE A 250 -20.50 -9.42 6.70
CA ILE A 250 -19.33 -10.30 6.82
C ILE A 250 -19.23 -10.90 8.21
N SER A 251 -18.78 -12.15 8.30
CA SER A 251 -18.23 -12.69 9.54
C SER A 251 -16.84 -12.14 9.83
N VAL A 252 -16.44 -12.20 11.11
CA VAL A 252 -15.05 -12.02 11.49
C VAL A 252 -14.17 -13.07 10.81
N ILE A 253 -13.13 -12.60 10.13
CA ILE A 253 -12.14 -13.41 9.43
C ILE A 253 -10.86 -13.44 10.27
N ASP A 254 -10.28 -14.62 10.47
CA ASP A 254 -9.09 -14.76 11.29
C ASP A 254 -7.81 -14.36 10.53
N LYS A 255 -7.73 -14.73 9.24
CA LYS A 255 -6.59 -14.49 8.37
C LYS A 255 -7.04 -14.25 6.93
N LEU A 256 -6.38 -13.31 6.27
CA LEU A 256 -6.50 -13.07 4.84
C LEU A 256 -5.24 -13.57 4.17
N PHE A 257 -5.38 -14.59 3.32
CA PHE A 257 -4.30 -15.15 2.52
C PHE A 257 -4.43 -14.69 1.08
N SER A 258 -3.29 -14.36 0.48
CA SER A 258 -3.25 -13.90 -0.89
C SER A 258 -2.07 -14.52 -1.63
N ARG A 259 -2.40 -15.26 -2.68
CA ARG A 259 -1.47 -15.59 -3.76
C ARG A 259 -1.92 -14.81 -4.98
N VAL A 260 -1.36 -13.63 -5.18
CA VAL A 260 -1.55 -12.86 -6.41
C VAL A 260 -0.19 -12.68 -7.03
N GLY A 261 -0.05 -13.09 -8.30
CA GLY A 261 1.23 -13.02 -9.02
C GLY A 261 1.91 -11.67 -8.79
N ALA A 262 3.11 -11.71 -8.20
CA ALA A 262 3.94 -10.54 -8.06
C ALA A 262 4.41 -10.11 -9.46
N SER A 263 4.39 -8.81 -9.73
CA SER A 263 5.28 -8.23 -10.72
C SER A 263 6.71 -8.51 -10.25
N ASP A 264 7.37 -9.44 -10.94
CA ASP A 264 8.77 -9.89 -10.80
C ASP A 264 9.58 -9.21 -9.69
N ASN A 265 9.57 -9.80 -8.49
CA ASN A 265 10.66 -9.59 -7.55
C ASN A 265 11.70 -10.69 -7.79
N LEU A 266 12.61 -10.40 -8.72
CA LEU A 266 13.78 -11.20 -9.12
C LEU A 266 14.87 -11.28 -8.04
N PHE A 267 14.53 -11.11 -6.77
CA PHE A 267 15.49 -11.13 -5.67
C PHE A 267 15.45 -12.48 -4.96
N LEU A 268 16.53 -13.25 -5.11
CA LEU A 268 17.05 -14.36 -4.26
C LEU A 268 17.51 -15.63 -5.01
N GLY A 269 17.52 -15.66 -6.36
CA GLY A 269 18.06 -16.81 -7.10
C GLY A 269 17.22 -18.11 -6.97
N GLN A 270 15.97 -17.99 -6.50
CA GLN A 270 15.01 -19.09 -6.47
C GLN A 270 14.13 -19.05 -7.74
N SER A 271 13.73 -20.22 -8.25
CA SER A 271 12.76 -20.31 -9.36
C SER A 271 11.44 -19.63 -8.96
N THR A 272 10.86 -18.85 -9.87
CA THR A 272 9.55 -18.20 -9.66
C THR A 272 8.46 -19.20 -9.29
N PHE A 273 8.54 -20.41 -9.83
CA PHE A 273 7.66 -21.52 -9.48
C PHE A 273 7.87 -22.03 -8.05
N MET A 274 9.12 -22.06 -7.56
CA MET A 274 9.41 -22.48 -6.18
C MET A 274 8.85 -21.48 -5.18
N VAL A 275 9.02 -20.17 -5.42
CA VAL A 275 8.42 -19.12 -4.58
C VAL A 275 6.91 -19.25 -4.56
N GLU A 276 6.30 -19.45 -5.72
CA GLU A 276 4.87 -19.70 -5.86
C GLU A 276 4.40 -20.93 -5.03
N MET A 277 5.15 -22.03 -5.06
CA MET A 277 4.84 -23.23 -4.25
C MET A 277 5.02 -22.99 -2.75
N GLN A 278 6.04 -22.22 -2.34
CA GLN A 278 6.25 -21.86 -0.94
C GLN A 278 5.13 -20.97 -0.40
N GLU A 279 4.70 -19.99 -1.18
CA GLU A 279 3.53 -19.16 -0.87
C GLU A 279 2.28 -20.02 -0.70
N MET A 280 2.01 -20.94 -1.63
CA MET A 280 0.89 -21.86 -1.52
C MET A 280 0.98 -22.79 -0.30
N ALA A 281 2.17 -23.33 -0.01
CA ALA A 281 2.39 -24.15 1.17
C ALA A 281 2.09 -23.37 2.45
N ASN A 282 2.51 -22.10 2.53
CA ASN A 282 2.19 -21.23 3.65
C ASN A 282 0.68 -21.01 3.81
N ILE A 283 -0.04 -20.77 2.71
CA ILE A 283 -1.51 -20.61 2.72
C ILE A 283 -2.17 -21.90 3.24
N ILE A 284 -1.83 -23.04 2.65
CA ILE A 284 -2.46 -24.33 2.98
C ILE A 284 -2.21 -24.71 4.44
N ASN A 285 -0.98 -24.55 4.93
CA ASN A 285 -0.60 -24.98 6.28
C ASN A 285 -1.12 -24.08 7.40
N ASN A 286 -1.49 -22.83 7.10
CA ASN A 286 -1.89 -21.85 8.12
C ASN A 286 -3.34 -21.38 8.02
N SER A 287 -4.07 -21.78 6.98
CA SER A 287 -5.48 -21.43 6.81
C SER A 287 -6.38 -22.23 7.72
N THR A 288 -7.46 -21.60 8.18
CA THR A 288 -8.55 -22.23 8.92
C THR A 288 -9.87 -22.07 8.17
N GLU A 289 -10.93 -22.72 8.61
CA GLU A 289 -12.28 -22.53 8.06
C GLU A 289 -12.78 -21.07 8.15
N LYS A 290 -12.21 -20.26 9.06
CA LYS A 290 -12.54 -18.84 9.22
C LYS A 290 -11.70 -17.91 8.33
N SER A 291 -10.73 -18.46 7.59
CA SER A 291 -9.85 -17.67 6.75
C SER A 291 -10.52 -17.30 5.43
N PHE A 292 -10.03 -16.20 4.83
CA PHE A 292 -10.36 -15.81 3.47
C PHE A 292 -9.13 -15.96 2.60
N ILE A 293 -9.26 -16.71 1.51
CA ILE A 293 -8.15 -17.05 0.61
C ILE A 293 -8.45 -16.48 -0.78
N ILE A 294 -7.49 -15.73 -1.32
CA ILE A 294 -7.48 -15.38 -2.75
C ILE A 294 -6.30 -16.04 -3.44
N ILE A 295 -6.57 -16.72 -4.55
CA ILE A 295 -5.56 -17.37 -5.39
C ILE A 295 -5.77 -16.87 -6.81
N ASP A 296 -4.71 -16.35 -7.41
CA ASP A 296 -4.70 -15.83 -8.77
C ASP A 296 -3.66 -16.59 -9.60
N GLU A 297 -4.15 -17.43 -10.50
CA GLU A 297 -3.38 -18.02 -11.59
C GLU A 297 -2.18 -18.88 -11.15
N ILE A 298 -2.41 -19.76 -10.16
CA ILE A 298 -1.44 -20.75 -9.67
C ILE A 298 -1.05 -21.77 -10.75
N GLY A 299 0.23 -22.15 -10.78
CA GLY A 299 0.73 -23.27 -11.59
C GLY A 299 1.18 -22.88 -13.00
N ARG A 300 1.29 -21.58 -13.30
CA ARG A 300 1.74 -21.08 -14.61
C ARG A 300 3.21 -21.31 -14.91
N GLY A 301 4.06 -21.44 -13.89
CA GLY A 301 5.50 -21.59 -14.05
C GLY A 301 5.99 -23.00 -14.40
N THR A 302 5.10 -23.93 -14.72
CA THR A 302 5.43 -25.34 -14.98
C THR A 302 4.68 -25.88 -16.21
N SER A 303 4.84 -27.18 -16.51
CA SER A 303 4.12 -27.85 -17.59
C SER A 303 2.60 -27.72 -17.40
N THR A 304 1.83 -27.62 -18.48
CA THR A 304 0.38 -27.37 -18.40
C THR A 304 -0.34 -28.43 -17.58
N TYR A 305 0.01 -29.71 -17.76
CA TYR A 305 -0.62 -30.81 -17.02
C TYR A 305 -0.21 -30.85 -15.55
N ASP A 306 1.05 -30.54 -15.22
CA ASP A 306 1.47 -30.42 -13.81
C ASP A 306 0.77 -29.25 -13.13
N GLY A 307 0.67 -28.11 -13.82
CA GLY A 307 -0.01 -26.91 -13.34
C GLY A 307 -1.49 -27.14 -13.05
N ILE A 308 -2.21 -27.77 -13.99
CA ILE A 308 -3.63 -28.16 -13.80
C ILE A 308 -3.77 -29.14 -12.62
N SER A 309 -2.92 -30.16 -12.57
CA SER A 309 -2.98 -31.21 -11.53
C SER A 309 -2.75 -30.64 -10.13
N LEU A 310 -1.78 -29.73 -9.98
CA LEU A 310 -1.50 -29.03 -8.73
C LEU A 310 -2.64 -28.08 -8.36
N ALA A 311 -3.11 -27.26 -9.30
CA ALA A 311 -4.22 -26.34 -9.06
C ALA A 311 -5.47 -27.07 -8.59
N TRP A 312 -5.83 -28.18 -9.24
CA TRP A 312 -6.94 -29.05 -8.84
C TRP A 312 -6.74 -29.65 -7.45
N SER A 313 -5.57 -30.25 -7.20
CA SER A 313 -5.28 -30.90 -5.92
C SER A 313 -5.32 -29.92 -4.75
N ILE A 314 -4.79 -28.71 -4.95
CA ILE A 314 -4.85 -27.63 -3.96
C ILE A 314 -6.29 -27.18 -3.72
N LEU A 315 -7.06 -26.93 -4.78
CA LEU A 315 -8.47 -26.55 -4.66
C LEU A 315 -9.27 -27.62 -3.91
N LYS A 316 -9.07 -28.90 -4.24
CA LYS A 316 -9.72 -30.03 -3.59
C LYS A 316 -9.33 -30.16 -2.12
N TYR A 317 -8.08 -29.89 -1.77
CA TYR A 317 -7.59 -29.88 -0.39
C TYR A 317 -8.23 -28.73 0.41
N ILE A 318 -8.24 -27.51 -0.15
CA ILE A 318 -8.94 -26.37 0.47
C ILE A 318 -10.41 -26.70 0.68
N HIS A 319 -11.08 -27.26 -0.33
CA HIS A 319 -12.48 -27.66 -0.27
C HIS A 319 -12.78 -28.69 0.82
N SER A 320 -11.96 -29.74 0.91
CA SER A 320 -12.28 -30.93 1.70
C SER A 320 -11.74 -30.88 3.12
N ASN A 321 -10.57 -30.25 3.31
CA ASN A 321 -9.84 -30.25 4.58
C ASN A 321 -9.95 -28.91 5.31
N ILE A 322 -9.84 -27.78 4.61
CA ILE A 322 -9.77 -26.45 5.23
C ILE A 322 -11.15 -25.80 5.33
N LYS A 323 -11.95 -25.88 4.26
CA LYS A 323 -13.28 -25.27 4.10
C LYS A 323 -13.30 -23.74 4.26
N ALA A 324 -12.16 -23.10 3.98
CA ALA A 324 -12.04 -21.64 3.98
C ALA A 324 -12.80 -21.01 2.81
N LYS A 325 -13.27 -19.78 3.02
CA LYS A 325 -13.89 -18.99 1.96
C LYS A 325 -12.83 -18.58 0.94
N THR A 326 -13.00 -18.98 -0.32
CA THR A 326 -11.93 -18.91 -1.32
C THR A 326 -12.41 -18.33 -2.64
N LEU A 327 -11.65 -17.38 -3.17
CA LEU A 327 -11.73 -16.96 -4.56
C LEU A 327 -10.53 -17.52 -5.32
N PHE A 328 -10.78 -18.35 -6.32
CA PHE A 328 -9.77 -19.05 -7.10
C PHE A 328 -9.85 -18.61 -8.55
N ALA A 329 -9.07 -17.61 -8.95
CA ALA A 329 -8.97 -17.23 -10.35
C ALA A 329 -7.99 -18.13 -11.10
N THR A 330 -8.43 -18.62 -12.26
CA THR A 330 -7.62 -19.52 -13.08
C THR A 330 -7.84 -19.30 -14.57
N HIS A 331 -6.87 -19.77 -15.35
CA HIS A 331 -6.94 -19.88 -16.80
C HIS A 331 -7.19 -21.33 -17.26
N TYR A 332 -7.14 -22.29 -16.33
CA TYR A 332 -7.43 -23.70 -16.58
C TYR A 332 -8.94 -23.91 -16.60
N HIS A 333 -9.50 -23.92 -17.81
CA HIS A 333 -10.93 -24.18 -18.04
C HIS A 333 -11.30 -25.64 -17.74
N GLU A 334 -10.32 -26.54 -17.69
CA GLU A 334 -10.45 -27.94 -17.29
C GLU A 334 -11.00 -28.06 -15.86
N LEU A 335 -10.69 -27.10 -14.98
CA LEU A 335 -11.20 -27.09 -13.60
C LEU A 335 -12.71 -26.82 -13.52
N ILE A 336 -13.32 -26.24 -14.56
CA ILE A 336 -14.76 -25.96 -14.59
C ILE A 336 -15.54 -27.27 -14.50
N ASP A 337 -15.19 -28.26 -15.32
CA ASP A 337 -15.93 -29.53 -15.37
C ASP A 337 -15.67 -30.39 -14.14
N GLU A 338 -14.42 -30.46 -13.70
CA GLU A 338 -14.02 -31.20 -12.49
C GLU A 338 -14.73 -30.68 -11.23
N SER A 339 -14.84 -29.34 -11.10
CA SER A 339 -15.46 -28.70 -9.93
C SER A 339 -16.96 -28.95 -9.79
N LEU A 340 -17.67 -29.35 -10.85
CA LEU A 340 -19.11 -29.68 -10.79
C LEU A 340 -19.41 -30.84 -9.82
N SER A 341 -18.41 -31.67 -9.53
CA SER A 341 -18.52 -32.77 -8.57
C SER A 341 -18.43 -32.33 -7.10
N LEU A 342 -17.95 -31.11 -6.83
CA LEU A 342 -17.69 -30.60 -5.49
C LEU A 342 -18.84 -29.71 -5.00
N LYS A 343 -19.46 -30.07 -3.87
CA LYS A 343 -20.52 -29.27 -3.26
C LYS A 343 -19.92 -28.01 -2.63
N GLY A 344 -20.54 -26.86 -2.88
CA GLY A 344 -20.05 -25.57 -2.37
C GLY A 344 -18.86 -25.00 -3.09
N VAL A 345 -18.61 -25.51 -4.31
CA VAL A 345 -17.79 -24.87 -5.32
C VAL A 345 -18.70 -24.37 -6.45
N SER A 346 -18.59 -23.09 -6.78
CA SER A 346 -19.36 -22.48 -7.87
C SER A 346 -18.43 -21.88 -8.92
N ASN A 347 -18.81 -22.03 -10.18
CA ASN A 347 -18.07 -21.47 -11.31
C ASN A 347 -18.60 -20.08 -11.65
N TYR A 348 -17.67 -19.16 -11.87
CA TYR A 348 -17.91 -17.79 -12.29
C TYR A 348 -16.98 -17.43 -13.45
N SER A 349 -17.38 -16.43 -14.22
CA SER A 349 -16.60 -15.92 -15.33
C SER A 349 -16.74 -14.42 -15.50
N VAL A 350 -15.75 -13.82 -16.16
CA VAL A 350 -15.84 -12.44 -16.63
C VAL A 350 -16.81 -12.38 -17.81
N ALA A 351 -17.82 -11.53 -17.72
CA ALA A 351 -18.75 -11.25 -18.81
C ALA A 351 -18.04 -10.59 -19.99
N VAL A 352 -18.30 -11.14 -21.18
CA VAL A 352 -17.74 -10.69 -22.45
C VAL A 352 -18.89 -10.26 -23.36
N GLY A 353 -18.76 -9.07 -23.94
CA GLY A 353 -19.67 -8.56 -24.96
C GLY A 353 -18.99 -8.48 -26.32
N GLU A 354 -19.79 -8.26 -27.36
CA GLU A 354 -19.31 -7.97 -28.72
C GLU A 354 -19.84 -6.60 -29.16
N ASN A 355 -18.97 -5.75 -29.71
CA ASN A 355 -19.34 -4.50 -30.35
C ASN A 355 -18.61 -4.35 -31.69
N ASP A 356 -19.32 -4.10 -32.79
CA ASP A 356 -18.78 -3.88 -34.13
C ASP A 356 -17.63 -4.83 -34.54
N LYS A 357 -17.79 -6.14 -34.25
CA LYS A 357 -16.81 -7.24 -34.50
C LYS A 357 -15.56 -7.25 -33.60
N ASN A 358 -15.56 -6.47 -32.53
CA ASN A 358 -14.54 -6.46 -31.49
C ASN A 358 -15.10 -6.95 -30.16
N LEU A 359 -14.30 -7.72 -29.46
CA LEU A 359 -14.63 -8.28 -28.16
C LEU A 359 -14.42 -7.21 -27.08
N VAL A 360 -15.40 -7.02 -26.20
CA VAL A 360 -15.33 -6.04 -25.10
C VAL A 360 -15.47 -6.75 -23.77
N PHE A 361 -14.52 -6.52 -22.86
CA PHE A 361 -14.60 -7.04 -21.50
C PHE A 361 -15.45 -6.12 -20.63
N LEU A 362 -16.60 -6.63 -20.17
CA LEU A 362 -17.55 -5.85 -19.38
C LEU A 362 -17.12 -5.71 -17.91
N ARG A 363 -16.05 -6.41 -17.50
CA ARG A 363 -15.50 -6.42 -16.12
C ARG A 363 -16.52 -6.78 -15.04
N LYS A 364 -17.62 -7.41 -15.45
CA LYS A 364 -18.68 -7.94 -14.60
C LYS A 364 -18.44 -9.43 -14.39
N ILE A 365 -18.44 -9.89 -13.14
CA ILE A 365 -18.36 -11.30 -12.78
C ILE A 365 -19.78 -11.87 -12.79
N ILE A 366 -19.99 -12.95 -13.54
CA ILE A 366 -21.28 -13.62 -13.70
C ILE A 366 -21.16 -15.12 -13.41
N PRO A 367 -22.23 -15.78 -12.92
CA PRO A 367 -22.24 -17.22 -12.74
C PRO A 367 -21.99 -17.98 -14.04
N GLY A 368 -21.38 -19.15 -13.94
CA GLY A 368 -20.98 -20.02 -15.04
C GLY A 368 -19.51 -19.85 -15.43
N GLY A 369 -18.92 -20.90 -16.00
CA GLY A 369 -17.56 -20.87 -16.54
C GLY A 369 -17.55 -20.70 -18.06
N ILE A 370 -16.50 -20.08 -18.60
CA ILE A 370 -16.29 -19.98 -20.04
C ILE A 370 -15.18 -20.95 -20.45
N LYS A 371 -15.52 -21.93 -21.31
CA LYS A 371 -14.56 -22.90 -21.86
C LYS A 371 -13.73 -22.37 -23.03
N LYS A 372 -14.11 -21.21 -23.58
CA LYS A 372 -13.39 -20.60 -24.70
C LYS A 372 -12.25 -19.71 -24.20
N SER A 373 -11.06 -19.94 -24.74
CA SER A 373 -9.95 -19.01 -24.66
C SER A 373 -10.21 -17.83 -25.59
N PHE A 374 -9.95 -16.61 -25.12
CA PHE A 374 -10.03 -15.38 -25.92
C PHE A 374 -8.63 -14.84 -26.29
N GLY A 375 -7.60 -15.69 -26.25
CA GLY A 375 -6.22 -15.25 -26.47
C GLY A 375 -6.00 -14.65 -27.87
N ILE A 376 -6.61 -15.24 -28.89
CA ILE A 376 -6.52 -14.76 -30.28
C ILE A 376 -7.30 -13.44 -30.44
N GLU A 377 -8.42 -13.29 -29.75
CA GLU A 377 -9.27 -12.11 -29.75
C GLU A 377 -8.58 -10.94 -29.04
N VAL A 378 -7.86 -11.20 -27.94
CA VAL A 378 -7.00 -10.21 -27.28
C VAL A 378 -5.85 -9.80 -28.18
N ALA A 379 -5.21 -10.74 -28.88
CA ALA A 379 -4.18 -10.45 -29.87
C ALA A 379 -4.69 -9.57 -31.03
N LYS A 380 -5.95 -9.79 -31.47
CA LYS A 380 -6.61 -8.92 -32.45
C LYS A 380 -6.77 -7.48 -31.94
N ILE A 381 -7.19 -7.31 -30.68
CA ILE A 381 -7.32 -5.98 -30.05
C ILE A 381 -5.95 -5.30 -29.94
N ALA A 382 -4.88 -6.06 -29.68
CA ALA A 382 -3.51 -5.55 -29.65
C ALA A 382 -2.95 -5.15 -31.03
N GLY A 383 -3.70 -5.37 -32.12
CA GLY A 383 -3.32 -4.97 -33.48
C GLY A 383 -2.44 -5.99 -34.21
N ILE A 384 -2.44 -7.26 -33.80
CA ILE A 384 -1.73 -8.33 -34.54
C ILE A 384 -2.40 -8.54 -35.92
N ASN A 385 -1.58 -8.73 -36.96
CA ASN A 385 -2.03 -8.88 -38.34
C ASN A 385 -3.00 -10.07 -38.53
N ASP A 386 -4.06 -9.86 -39.32
CA ASP A 386 -5.08 -10.87 -39.64
C ASP A 386 -4.52 -12.16 -40.24
N SER A 387 -3.40 -12.11 -40.98
CA SER A 387 -2.77 -13.32 -41.52
C SER A 387 -2.25 -14.24 -40.41
N ILE A 388 -1.58 -13.68 -39.40
CA ILE A 388 -1.08 -14.39 -38.22
C ILE A 388 -2.26 -14.91 -37.38
N LEU A 389 -3.29 -14.08 -37.18
CA LEU A 389 -4.48 -14.49 -36.44
C LEU A 389 -5.22 -15.64 -37.12
N LYS A 390 -5.26 -15.67 -38.46
CA LYS A 390 -5.86 -16.76 -39.23
C LYS A 390 -5.08 -18.06 -39.05
N GLU A 391 -3.76 -18.00 -39.09
CA GLU A 391 -2.90 -19.16 -38.84
C GLU A 391 -3.04 -19.68 -37.41
N ALA A 392 -3.02 -18.79 -36.42
CA ALA A 392 -3.22 -19.14 -35.02
C ALA A 392 -4.57 -19.83 -34.78
N ARG A 393 -5.66 -19.38 -35.43
CA ARG A 393 -6.98 -20.04 -35.35
C ARG A 393 -6.97 -21.44 -35.95
N ASN A 394 -6.28 -21.63 -37.08
CA ASN A 394 -6.15 -22.95 -37.69
C ASN A 394 -5.38 -23.91 -36.78
N MET A 395 -4.28 -23.45 -36.19
CA MET A 395 -3.49 -24.24 -35.25
C MET A 395 -4.31 -24.61 -34.00
N LEU A 396 -5.03 -23.65 -33.41
CA LEU A 396 -5.91 -23.91 -32.27
C LEU A 396 -6.95 -24.98 -32.58
N LYS A 397 -7.61 -24.88 -33.75
CA LYS A 397 -8.61 -25.87 -34.19
C LYS A 397 -8.02 -27.27 -34.33
N ASN A 398 -6.79 -27.39 -34.81
CA ASN A 398 -6.10 -28.69 -34.90
C ASN A 398 -5.80 -29.27 -33.52
N LEU A 399 -5.29 -28.45 -32.60
CA LEU A 399 -5.01 -28.86 -31.22
C LEU A 399 -6.28 -29.30 -30.46
N GLU A 400 -7.39 -28.58 -30.64
CA GLU A 400 -8.68 -28.97 -30.08
C GLU A 400 -9.17 -30.33 -30.62
N LEU A 401 -9.01 -30.57 -31.94
CA LEU A 401 -9.37 -31.84 -32.56
C LEU A 401 -8.50 -33.01 -32.06
N GLU A 402 -7.20 -32.79 -31.84
CA GLU A 402 -6.30 -33.79 -31.25
C GLU A 402 -6.64 -34.09 -29.79
N HIS A 403 -6.92 -33.06 -28.98
CA HIS A 403 -7.36 -33.23 -27.60
C HIS A 403 -8.68 -34.02 -27.50
N HIS A 404 -9.63 -33.79 -28.42
CA HIS A 404 -10.87 -34.57 -28.47
C HIS A 404 -10.65 -36.03 -28.85
N LYS A 405 -9.70 -36.33 -29.75
CA LYS A 405 -9.32 -37.71 -30.09
C LYS A 405 -8.64 -38.43 -28.92
N LEU A 406 -7.80 -37.74 -28.15
CA LEU A 406 -7.13 -38.29 -26.98
C LEU A 406 -8.12 -38.59 -25.83
N LYS A 407 -9.09 -37.71 -25.57
CA LYS A 407 -10.17 -37.97 -24.60
C LYS A 407 -11.09 -39.13 -24.99
N GLY A 408 -11.23 -39.42 -26.30
CA GLY A 408 -11.97 -40.59 -26.79
C GLY A 408 -11.29 -41.94 -26.49
N ASN A 409 -9.98 -41.95 -26.22
CA ASN A 409 -9.17 -43.17 -26.06
C ASN A 409 -8.66 -43.39 -24.61
N GLN A 410 -8.98 -42.52 -23.65
CA GLN A 410 -8.54 -42.61 -22.25
C GLN A 410 -9.72 -42.68 -21.25
N LEU A 411 -10.67 -43.57 -21.49
CA LEU A 411 -11.64 -44.01 -20.47
C LEU A 411 -11.51 -45.52 -20.28
N SER A 412 -10.46 -45.92 -19.59
CA SER A 412 -10.41 -47.20 -18.89
C SER A 412 -9.55 -47.01 -17.65
N LEU A 413 -10.21 -46.77 -16.51
CA LEU A 413 -9.89 -47.28 -15.18
C LEU A 413 -11.05 -46.89 -14.24
N GLU A 414 -11.85 -47.91 -13.93
CA GLU A 414 -12.72 -48.11 -12.76
C GLU A 414 -14.11 -47.39 -12.68
N ASP A 415 -15.10 -48.13 -13.19
CA ASP A 415 -16.49 -48.34 -12.76
C ASP A 415 -17.30 -47.22 -12.10
N PHE A 416 -18.26 -46.66 -12.85
CA PHE A 416 -19.63 -46.44 -12.35
C PHE A 416 -20.67 -46.61 -13.47
N SER A 417 -21.74 -47.34 -13.14
CA SER A 417 -22.79 -47.87 -14.01
C SER A 417 -23.71 -46.80 -14.63
N LEU A 418 -24.17 -47.04 -15.89
CA LEU A 418 -25.60 -47.05 -16.32
C LEU A 418 -25.77 -47.12 -17.87
N ASN A 419 -25.97 -48.32 -18.40
CA ASN A 419 -27.00 -48.75 -19.36
C ASN A 419 -27.40 -47.94 -20.64
N GLN A 420 -26.51 -47.22 -21.33
CA GLN A 420 -26.87 -46.66 -22.67
C GLN A 420 -25.87 -46.87 -23.84
N ILE A 421 -24.82 -47.68 -23.71
CA ILE A 421 -23.80 -47.86 -24.77
C ILE A 421 -23.60 -49.35 -25.15
N LYS A 422 -24.68 -50.11 -25.40
CA LYS A 422 -24.54 -51.53 -25.80
C LYS A 422 -24.65 -51.82 -27.30
N VAL A 423 -25.09 -50.86 -28.13
CA VAL A 423 -25.40 -51.16 -29.55
C VAL A 423 -24.26 -50.81 -30.52
N LYS A 424 -23.28 -49.99 -30.10
CA LYS A 424 -22.14 -49.58 -30.97
C LYS A 424 -20.81 -50.31 -30.69
N SER A 425 -20.67 -50.97 -29.54
CA SER A 425 -19.40 -51.61 -29.14
C SER A 425 -19.20 -53.00 -29.74
N GLU A 426 -20.27 -53.75 -30.01
CA GLU A 426 -20.17 -55.12 -30.56
C GLU A 426 -19.74 -55.14 -32.04
N SER A 427 -20.18 -54.18 -32.86
CA SER A 427 -19.85 -54.13 -34.29
C SER A 427 -18.39 -53.72 -34.55
N LEU A 428 -17.81 -52.85 -33.72
CA LEU A 428 -16.41 -52.45 -33.80
C LEU A 428 -15.45 -53.56 -33.30
N SER A 429 -15.83 -54.27 -32.24
CA SER A 429 -15.04 -55.39 -31.69
C SER A 429 -14.95 -56.58 -32.67
N TYR A 430 -16.01 -56.87 -33.42
CA TYR A 430 -16.00 -57.91 -34.44
C TYR A 430 -15.03 -57.61 -35.59
N LEU A 431 -15.02 -56.37 -36.08
CA LEU A 431 -14.15 -55.97 -37.20
C LEU A 431 -12.67 -55.98 -36.83
N GLU A 432 -12.34 -55.53 -35.61
CA GLU A 432 -10.97 -55.59 -35.09
C GLU A 432 -10.45 -57.03 -34.97
N ASN A 433 -11.29 -57.96 -34.50
CA ASN A 433 -10.89 -59.37 -34.38
C ASN A 433 -10.73 -60.04 -35.75
N GLU A 434 -11.58 -59.73 -36.74
CA GLU A 434 -11.40 -60.28 -38.09
C GLU A 434 -10.15 -59.72 -38.78
N LEU A 435 -9.84 -58.43 -38.61
CA LEU A 435 -8.64 -57.81 -39.18
C LEU A 435 -7.36 -58.38 -38.57
N LYS A 436 -7.32 -58.64 -37.25
CA LYS A 436 -6.15 -59.21 -36.57
C LYS A 436 -5.85 -60.65 -37.02
N ASN A 437 -6.88 -61.42 -37.36
CA ASN A 437 -6.74 -62.82 -37.76
C ASN A 437 -6.65 -63.00 -39.29
N LEU A 438 -6.59 -61.90 -40.04
CA LEU A 438 -6.52 -61.92 -41.49
C LEU A 438 -5.06 -62.09 -41.95
N ASP A 439 -4.75 -63.22 -42.58
CA ASP A 439 -3.47 -63.37 -43.27
C ASP A 439 -3.54 -62.70 -44.65
N ILE A 440 -2.89 -61.55 -44.77
CA ILE A 440 -2.91 -60.69 -45.96
C ILE A 440 -2.16 -61.35 -47.13
N ASN A 441 -1.16 -62.19 -46.85
CA ASN A 441 -0.30 -62.77 -47.87
C ASN A 441 -0.94 -63.97 -48.59
N SER A 442 -2.03 -64.51 -48.06
CA SER A 442 -2.76 -65.65 -48.64
C SER A 442 -4.07 -65.24 -49.34
N LEU A 443 -4.40 -63.94 -49.38
CA LEU A 443 -5.62 -63.45 -50.02
C LEU A 443 -5.40 -63.07 -51.48
N THR A 444 -6.31 -63.53 -52.35
CA THR A 444 -6.38 -62.99 -53.71
C THR A 444 -7.07 -61.62 -53.70
N PRO A 445 -6.82 -60.75 -54.69
CA PRO A 445 -7.46 -59.44 -54.78
C PRO A 445 -9.00 -59.50 -54.76
N LEU A 446 -9.59 -60.56 -55.32
CA LEU A 446 -11.04 -60.76 -55.33
C LEU A 446 -11.58 -61.11 -53.93
N ASP A 447 -10.89 -61.96 -53.18
CA ASP A 447 -11.27 -62.33 -51.81
C ASP A 447 -11.21 -61.14 -50.85
N ALA A 448 -10.21 -60.27 -51.03
CA ALA A 448 -10.09 -59.02 -50.29
C ALA A 448 -11.29 -58.09 -50.56
N MET A 449 -11.69 -57.93 -51.82
CA MET A 449 -12.87 -57.12 -52.18
C MET A 449 -14.18 -57.69 -51.62
N ILE A 450 -14.34 -59.02 -51.63
CA ILE A 450 -15.53 -59.68 -51.07
C ILE A 450 -15.61 -59.47 -49.56
N LYS A 451 -14.49 -59.62 -48.82
CA LYS A 451 -14.44 -59.37 -47.38
C LYS A 451 -14.75 -57.91 -47.02
N ILE A 452 -14.19 -56.95 -47.77
CA ILE A 452 -14.49 -55.52 -47.59
C ILE A 452 -15.97 -55.22 -47.85
N SER A 453 -16.57 -55.82 -48.88
CA SER A 453 -18.01 -55.69 -49.15
C SER A 453 -18.86 -56.25 -48.01
N HIS A 454 -18.45 -57.37 -47.42
CA HIS A 454 -19.13 -57.98 -46.28
C HIS A 454 -19.01 -57.13 -45.00
N TRP A 455 -17.84 -56.56 -44.70
CA TRP A 455 -17.66 -55.62 -43.58
C TRP A 455 -18.54 -54.38 -43.74
N LYS A 456 -18.64 -53.84 -44.95
CA LYS A 456 -19.48 -52.67 -45.25
C LYS A 456 -20.98 -52.93 -45.07
N LYS A 457 -21.44 -54.19 -45.10
CA LYS A 457 -22.85 -54.54 -44.82
C LYS A 457 -23.15 -54.74 -43.34
N LYS A 458 -22.12 -54.95 -42.51
CA LYS A 458 -22.25 -55.22 -41.06
C LYS A 458 -22.02 -53.98 -40.18
N ILE A 459 -21.43 -52.93 -40.76
CA ILE A 459 -21.39 -51.55 -40.23
C ILE A 459 -22.63 -50.83 -40.77
#